data_AF-A0A3N5TPY0-F1
#
_entry.id   AF-A0A3N5TPY0-F1
#
_cell.length_a   1.000
_cell.length_b   1.000
_cell.length_c   1.000
_cell.angle_alpha   90.00
_cell.angle_beta   90.00
_cell.angle_gamma   90.00
#
_symmetry.space_group_name_H-M   'P 1'
#
loop_
_entity.id
_entity.type
_entity.pdbx_description
1 polymer ?
#
loop_
_entity_poly.entity_id
_entity_poly.type
_entity_poly.pdbx_seq_one_letter_code
_entity_poly.pdbx_strand_id
1 'polypeptide(L)' 'MYVARDKNKDLYLFNDLPNRGNECWWAEAGIDGTYLRLDKLLYPEVTWETDPLPVRLVPMTSHDE' A
#
# COMPACT_ATOMS: atom_id res chain seq x y z
N MET A 1 2.96 -0.70 -8.37
CA MET A 1 2.81 -0.32 -6.96
C MET A 1 1.80 -1.26 -6.32
N TYR A 2 1.89 -1.45 -5.01
CA TYR A 2 1.07 -2.39 -4.26
C TYR A 2 0.54 -1.74 -2.98
N VAL A 3 -0.70 -2.04 -2.62
CA VAL A 3 -1.30 -1.63 -1.35
C VAL A 3 -1.39 -2.84 -0.44
N ALA A 4 -0.93 -2.71 0.79
CA ALA A 4 -1.05 -3.75 1.80
C ALA A 4 -1.41 -3.16 3.16
N ARG A 5 -2.10 -3.97 3.99
CA ARG A 5 -2.53 -3.58 5.32
C ARG A 5 -1.83 -4.42 6.38
N ASP A 6 -1.27 -3.74 7.38
CA ASP A 6 -0.63 -4.37 8.54
C ASP A 6 -1.68 -4.87 9.54
N LYS A 7 -1.26 -5.72 10.49
CA LYS A 7 -2.16 -6.22 11.56
C LYS A 7 -2.75 -5.11 12.42
N ASN A 8 -2.02 -4.01 12.57
CA ASN A 8 -2.46 -2.82 13.32
C ASN A 8 -3.49 -1.96 12.54
N LYS A 9 -3.90 -2.41 11.34
CA LYS A 9 -4.85 -1.77 10.42
C LYS A 9 -4.29 -0.57 9.64
N ASP A 10 -3.01 -0.26 9.78
CA ASP A 10 -2.35 0.75 8.95
C ASP A 10 -2.22 0.28 7.51
N LEU A 11 -2.40 1.24 6.59
CA LEU A 11 -2.41 1.01 5.16
C LEU A 11 -1.19 1.68 4.54
N TYR A 12 -0.49 0.94 3.68
CA TYR A 12 0.74 1.41 3.05
C TYR A 12 0.70 1.16 1.55
N LEU A 13 1.29 2.10 0.81
CA LEU A 13 1.63 1.98 -0.60
C LEU A 13 3.10 1.59 -0.70
N PHE A 14 3.40 0.53 -1.43
CA PHE A 14 4.75 0.07 -1.74
C PHE A 14 5.05 0.26 -3.23
N ASN A 15 6.27 0.67 -3.55
CA ASN A 15 6.71 0.75 -4.94
C ASN A 15 6.73 -0.64 -5.60
N ASP A 16 7.31 -1.61 -4.88
CA ASP A 16 7.49 -3.00 -5.27
C ASP A 16 6.65 -3.95 -4.42
N LEU A 17 6.60 -5.24 -4.77
CA LEU A 17 5.79 -6.22 -4.05
C LEU A 17 6.37 -6.41 -2.63
N PRO A 18 5.61 -6.12 -1.55
CA PRO A 18 6.14 -6.23 -0.21
C PRO A 18 6.20 -7.68 0.28
N ASN A 19 7.12 -7.93 1.21
CA ASN A 19 7.27 -9.22 1.87
C ASN A 19 6.42 -9.25 3.15
N ARG A 20 5.63 -10.31 3.35
CA ARG A 20 4.82 -10.47 4.56
C ARG A 20 5.72 -10.83 5.74
N GLY A 21 5.82 -9.95 6.73
CA GLY A 21 6.45 -10.24 8.02
C GLY A 21 5.48 -10.84 9.04
N ASN A 22 5.85 -10.83 10.32
CA ASN A 22 4.99 -11.33 11.39
C ASN A 22 3.81 -10.39 11.71
N GLU A 23 4.01 -9.08 11.62
CA GLU A 23 3.02 -8.06 12.00
C GLU A 23 2.84 -6.95 10.96
N CYS A 24 3.87 -6.72 10.15
CA CYS A 24 3.91 -5.68 9.13
C CYS A 24 4.39 -6.25 7.78
N TRP A 25 4.04 -5.54 6.72
CA TRP A 25 4.58 -5.71 5.38
C TRP A 25 5.89 -4.94 5.22
N TRP A 26 6.92 -5.60 4.69
CA TRP A 26 8.26 -5.02 4.52
C TRP A 26 8.53 -4.74 3.06
N ALA A 27 8.99 -3.52 2.76
CA ALA A 27 9.66 -3.24 1.51
C ALA A 27 10.98 -4.03 1.42
N GLU A 28 11.48 -4.25 0.20
CA GLU A 28 12.78 -4.89 0.02
C GLU A 28 13.88 -4.09 0.74
N ALA A 29 14.80 -4.80 1.40
CA ALA A 29 15.72 -4.21 2.36
C ALA A 29 16.70 -3.22 1.69
N GLY A 30 16.82 -2.01 2.25
CA GLY A 30 17.95 -1.12 1.97
C GLY A 30 17.62 0.26 1.39
N ILE A 31 16.34 0.63 1.23
CA ILE A 31 15.97 1.95 0.68
C ILE A 31 14.85 2.58 1.53
N ASP A 32 15.23 3.55 2.36
CA ASP A 32 14.30 4.50 2.98
C ASP A 32 13.49 5.24 1.88
N GLY A 33 12.17 5.33 2.05
CA GLY A 33 11.28 5.98 1.07
C GLY A 33 10.62 5.07 0.03
N THR A 34 10.75 3.74 0.17
CA THR A 34 10.11 2.74 -0.72
C THR A 34 8.64 2.48 -0.42
N TYR A 35 8.12 3.04 0.67
CA TYR A 35 6.73 2.93 1.05
C TYR A 35 6.19 4.23 1.65
N LEU A 36 4.89 4.44 1.52
CA LEU A 36 4.17 5.61 2.02
C LEU A 36 2.93 5.17 2.78
N ARG A 37 2.71 5.73 3.97
CA ARG A 37 1.49 5.51 4.73
C ARG A 37 0.32 6.26 4.09
N LEU A 38 -0.77 5.56 3.86
CA LEU A 38 -2.02 6.09 3.32
C LEU A 38 -3.06 6.29 4.43
N ASP A 39 -4.13 7.03 4.13
CA ASP A 39 -5.33 6.99 4.96
C ASP A 39 -5.90 5.56 4.93
N LYS A 40 -6.10 4.99 6.12
CA LYS A 40 -6.59 3.62 6.32
C LYS A 40 -7.98 3.37 5.74
N LEU A 41 -8.74 4.41 5.41
CA LEU A 41 -10.07 4.34 4.81
C LEU A 41 -10.04 4.14 3.29
N LEU A 42 -8.90 4.36 2.61
CA LEU A 42 -8.83 4.42 1.14
C LEU A 42 -8.97 3.08 0.41
N TYR A 43 -8.87 1.94 1.10
CA TYR A 43 -9.03 0.60 0.52
C TYR A 43 -9.57 -0.37 1.60
N PRO A 44 -10.88 -0.32 1.92
CA PRO A 44 -11.48 -1.14 2.98
C PRO A 44 -11.44 -2.65 2.70
N GLU A 45 -11.35 -3.05 1.43
CA GLU A 45 -11.25 -4.44 0.97
C GLU A 45 -9.89 -5.08 1.24
N VAL A 46 -8.83 -4.27 1.42
CA VAL A 46 -7.49 -4.77 1.72
C VAL A 46 -7.40 -5.05 3.21
N THR A 47 -7.15 -6.30 3.58
CA THR A 47 -6.97 -6.75 4.97
C THR A 47 -5.56 -7.32 5.17
N TRP A 48 -5.22 -7.66 6.42
CA TRP A 48 -3.97 -8.37 6.70
C TRP A 48 -3.89 -9.74 6.01
N GLU A 49 -5.03 -10.41 5.84
CA GLU A 49 -5.12 -11.76 5.29
C GLU A 49 -5.03 -11.77 3.75
N THR A 50 -5.45 -10.69 3.10
CA THR A 50 -5.37 -10.55 1.63
C THR A 50 -3.95 -10.35 1.14
N ASP A 51 -3.68 -10.79 -0.08
CA ASP A 51 -2.45 -10.46 -0.80
C ASP A 51 -2.39 -8.95 -1.12
N PRO A 52 -1.19 -8.38 -1.32
CA PRO A 52 -1.04 -6.97 -1.69
C PRO A 52 -1.79 -6.65 -2.99
N LEU A 53 -2.62 -5.62 -2.96
CA LEU A 53 -3.44 -5.21 -4.11
C LEU A 53 -2.59 -4.39 -5.10
N PRO A 54 -2.44 -4.81 -6.37
CA PRO A 54 -1.74 -4.02 -7.37
C PRO A 54 -2.54 -2.76 -7.73
N VAL A 55 -1.85 -1.61 -7.73
CA VAL A 55 -2.45 -0.30 -8.05
C VAL A 55 -1.57 0.49 -9.02
N ARG A 56 -2.18 1.50 -9.65
CA ARG A 56 -1.50 2.46 -10.54
C ARG A 56 -1.87 3.89 -10.14
N LEU A 57 -0.92 4.80 -10.26
CA LEU A 57 -1.21 6.23 -10.20
C LEU A 57 -2.00 6.62 -11.45
N VAL A 58 -3.05 7.42 -11.25
CA VAL A 58 -3.81 8.02 -12.34
C VAL A 58 -3.56 9.52 -12.35
N PRO A 59 -3.36 10.14 -13.52
CA PRO A 59 -3.30 11.59 -13.60
C PRO A 59 -4.61 12.17 -13.09
N MET A 60 -4.53 13.25 -12.31
CA MET A 60 -5.70 14.08 -12.03
C MET A 60 -6.15 14.69 -13.35
N THR A 61 -7.15 14.07 -13.97
CA THR A 61 -7.90 14.73 -15.03
C THR A 61 -8.86 15.66 -14.32
N SER A 62 -8.55 16.96 -14.35
CA SER A 62 -9.56 17.97 -14.08
C SER A 62 -10.70 17.69 -15.05
N HIS A 63 -11.86 17.30 -14.53
CA HIS A 63 -13.09 17.48 -15.29
C HIS A 63 -13.23 19.00 -15.45
N ASP A 64 -12.85 19.50 -16.62
CA ASP A 64 -13.21 20.84 -17.06
C ASP A 64 -14.72 20.79 -17.27
N GLU A 65 -15.47 21.47 -16.40
CA GLU A 65 -16.92 21.60 -16.43
C GLU A 65 -17.34 22.71 -17.40
#